data_AF-A0A381YW11-F1
#
_entry.id   AF-A0A381YW11-F1
#
_cell.length_a   1.000
_cell.length_b   1.000
_cell.length_c   1.000
_cell.angle_alpha   90.00
_cell.angle_beta   90.00
_cell.angle_gamma   90.00
#
_symmetry.space_group_name_H-M   'P 1'
#
loop_
_entity.id
_entity.type
_entity.pdbx_description
1 polymer ?
#
loop_
_entity_poly.entity_id
_entity_poly.type
_entity_poly.pdbx_seq_one_letter_code
_entity_poly.pdbx_strand_id
1 'polypeptide(L)'
;VFNIFALAYVFLIPRAQFMIDHWEWGPEALMETPGAMDTPNQYLKTYKVANQVRKVTKEDSIILMPTDNWEFGSNRSVVIQRLFPRKVYFFGDEDFYDHKNSVGSKTTVYAVAFSGDGANLCFERDIESLDETKFVLCKLKN
;
A
#
# COMPACT_ATOMS: atom_id res chain seq x y z
N VAL A 1 -24.04 -31.01 -17.02
CA VAL A 1 -23.41 -31.65 -15.83
C VAL A 1 -21.96 -31.22 -15.65
N PHE A 2 -21.07 -31.42 -16.63
CA PHE A 2 -19.64 -31.04 -16.53
C PHE A 2 -19.40 -29.55 -16.16
N ASN A 3 -20.21 -28.65 -16.75
CA ASN A 3 -20.10 -27.22 -16.50
C ASN A 3 -20.44 -26.81 -15.04
N ILE A 4 -21.38 -27.51 -14.41
CA ILE A 4 -21.77 -27.25 -13.01
C ILE A 4 -20.66 -27.71 -12.06
N PHE A 5 -20.03 -28.86 -12.35
CA PHE A 5 -18.89 -29.34 -11.56
C PHE A 5 -17.70 -28.39 -11.66
N ALA A 6 -17.40 -27.89 -12.86
CA ALA A 6 -16.36 -26.88 -13.04
C ALA A 6 -16.68 -25.59 -12.27
N LEU A 7 -17.92 -25.09 -12.36
CA LEU A 7 -18.35 -23.92 -11.60
C LEU A 7 -18.20 -24.10 -10.10
N ALA A 8 -18.62 -25.26 -9.58
CA ALA A 8 -18.53 -25.57 -8.17
C ALA A 8 -17.07 -25.67 -7.70
N TYR A 9 -16.25 -26.48 -8.38
CA TYR A 9 -14.90 -26.79 -7.93
C TYR A 9 -13.92 -25.63 -8.13
N VAL A 10 -14.03 -24.90 -9.24
CA VAL A 10 -13.10 -23.83 -9.59
C VAL A 10 -13.46 -22.52 -8.91
N PHE A 11 -14.75 -22.21 -8.71
CA PHE A 11 -15.17 -20.89 -8.22
C PHE A 11 -15.90 -20.96 -6.86
N LEU A 12 -16.97 -21.77 -6.75
CA LEU A 12 -17.83 -21.71 -5.55
C LEU A 12 -17.16 -22.27 -4.29
N ILE A 13 -16.53 -23.46 -4.39
CA ILE A 13 -15.88 -24.12 -3.26
C ILE A 13 -14.73 -23.28 -2.71
N PRO A 14 -13.76 -22.81 -3.53
CA PRO A 14 -12.65 -22.00 -3.01
C PRO A 14 -13.12 -20.70 -2.37
N ARG A 15 -14.16 -20.08 -2.94
CA ARG A 15 -14.72 -18.83 -2.41
C ARG A 15 -15.46 -19.05 -1.10
N ALA A 16 -16.23 -20.12 -0.97
CA ALA A 16 -16.89 -20.49 0.28
C ALA A 16 -15.88 -20.84 1.37
N GLN A 17 -14.83 -21.60 1.05
CA GLN A 17 -13.74 -21.92 1.97
C GLN A 17 -13.07 -20.63 2.48
N PHE A 18 -12.70 -19.72 1.59
CA PHE A 18 -12.10 -18.45 1.97
C PHE A 18 -13.00 -17.63 2.91
N MET A 19 -14.31 -17.57 2.62
CA MET A 19 -15.28 -16.86 3.48
C MET A 19 -15.41 -17.50 4.87
N ILE A 20 -15.38 -18.83 4.97
CA ILE A 20 -15.45 -19.54 6.25
C ILE A 20 -14.18 -19.29 7.06
N ASP A 21 -13.01 -19.42 6.43
CA ASP A 21 -11.70 -19.29 7.10
C ASP A 21 -11.45 -17.87 7.63
N HIS A 22 -12.12 -16.86 7.06
CA HIS A 22 -11.90 -15.45 7.38
C HIS A 22 -13.19 -14.72 7.82
N TRP A 23 -14.21 -15.44 8.27
CA TRP A 23 -15.55 -14.89 8.55
C TRP A 23 -15.55 -13.70 9.53
N GLU A 24 -14.69 -13.75 10.55
CA GLU A 24 -14.61 -12.72 11.60
C GLU A 24 -13.54 -11.64 11.32
N TRP A 25 -12.88 -11.70 10.17
CA TRP A 25 -11.77 -10.81 9.89
C TRP A 25 -12.25 -9.44 9.43
N GLY A 26 -11.62 -8.39 9.95
CA GLY A 26 -11.89 -7.02 9.51
C GLY A 26 -11.45 -6.79 8.05
N PRO A 27 -12.01 -5.76 7.37
CA PRO A 27 -11.69 -5.46 5.98
C PRO A 27 -10.19 -5.28 5.70
N GLU A 28 -9.46 -4.68 6.63
CA GLU A 28 -8.02 -4.46 6.51
C GLU A 28 -7.21 -5.76 6.54
N ALA A 29 -7.58 -6.70 7.43
CA ALA A 29 -6.93 -7.99 7.50
C ALA A 29 -7.20 -8.82 6.24
N LEU A 30 -8.43 -8.76 5.70
CA LEU A 30 -8.81 -9.43 4.45
C LEU A 30 -7.99 -8.95 3.25
N MET A 31 -7.71 -7.64 3.15
CA MET A 31 -6.89 -7.05 2.08
C MET A 31 -5.44 -7.53 2.10
N GLU A 32 -4.95 -7.99 3.25
CA GLU A 32 -3.60 -8.55 3.43
C GLU A 32 -3.58 -10.09 3.38
N THR A 33 -4.65 -10.73 2.91
CA THR A 33 -4.67 -12.17 2.62
C THR A 33 -4.24 -12.44 1.16
N PRO A 34 -3.78 -13.68 0.85
CA PRO A 34 -3.58 -14.12 -0.53
C PRO A 34 -4.84 -14.13 -1.40
N GLY A 35 -6.03 -13.91 -0.83
CA GLY A 35 -7.32 -14.05 -1.51
C GLY A 35 -7.75 -15.51 -1.65
N ALA A 36 -8.96 -15.70 -2.17
CA ALA A 36 -9.45 -17.02 -2.52
C ALA A 36 -8.66 -17.58 -3.73
N MET A 37 -8.54 -18.90 -3.84
CA MET A 37 -7.76 -19.54 -4.91
C MET A 37 -8.26 -19.19 -6.31
N ASP A 38 -9.56 -18.95 -6.47
CA ASP A 38 -10.20 -18.56 -7.73
C ASP A 38 -9.98 -17.07 -8.07
N THR A 39 -9.76 -16.23 -7.05
CA THR A 39 -9.49 -14.80 -7.18
C THR A 39 -8.32 -14.38 -6.29
N PRO A 40 -7.08 -14.74 -6.66
CA PRO A 40 -5.92 -14.42 -5.85
C PRO A 40 -5.70 -12.90 -5.79
N ASN A 41 -5.26 -12.43 -4.63
CA ASN A 41 -5.00 -11.03 -4.37
C ASN A 41 -3.66 -10.60 -4.99
N GLN A 42 -3.75 -10.02 -6.18
CA GLN A 42 -2.58 -9.50 -6.92
C GLN A 42 -1.91 -8.30 -6.21
N TYR A 43 -2.61 -7.64 -5.29
CA TYR A 43 -2.15 -6.42 -4.63
C TYR A 43 -1.76 -6.63 -3.17
N LEU A 44 -1.63 -7.88 -2.71
CA LEU A 44 -1.29 -8.25 -1.34
C LEU A 44 -0.14 -7.40 -0.77
N LYS A 45 0.98 -7.33 -1.48
CA LYS A 45 2.16 -6.55 -1.04
C LYS A 45 1.89 -5.05 -1.04
N THR A 46 1.10 -4.55 -2.00
CA THR A 46 0.71 -3.13 -2.06
C THR A 46 -0.15 -2.74 -0.86
N TYR A 47 -1.13 -3.59 -0.49
CA TYR A 47 -1.96 -3.38 0.69
C TYR A 47 -1.13 -3.38 1.97
N LYS A 48 -0.19 -4.31 2.14
CA LYS A 48 0.70 -4.33 3.32
C LYS A 48 1.45 -3.00 3.47
N VAL A 49 2.07 -2.50 2.41
CA VAL A 49 2.80 -1.21 2.45
C VAL A 49 1.85 -0.05 2.77
N ALA A 50 0.73 0.07 2.03
CA ALA A 50 -0.22 1.17 2.21
C ALA A 50 -0.87 1.16 3.61
N ASN A 51 -1.17 -0.02 4.16
CA ASN A 51 -1.73 -0.18 5.50
C ASN A 51 -0.73 0.26 6.57
N GLN A 52 0.54 -0.13 6.44
CA GLN A 52 1.58 0.32 7.36
C GLN A 52 1.74 1.84 7.32
N VAL A 53 1.84 2.43 6.12
CA VAL A 53 1.89 3.90 5.96
C VAL A 53 0.67 4.57 6.60
N ARG A 54 -0.54 4.03 6.40
CA ARG A 54 -1.77 4.57 7.00
C ARG A 54 -1.76 4.53 8.52
N LYS A 55 -1.22 3.47 9.13
CA LYS A 55 -1.18 3.30 10.60
C LYS A 55 -0.31 4.35 11.29
N VAL A 56 0.79 4.75 10.67
CA VAL A 56 1.80 5.63 11.29
C VAL A 56 1.64 7.11 10.92
N THR A 57 0.95 7.42 9.83
CA THR A 57 0.77 8.79 9.34
C THR A 57 -0.56 9.39 9.77
N LYS A 58 -0.64 10.71 9.94
CA LYS A 58 -1.88 11.42 10.26
C LYS A 58 -2.79 11.55 9.03
N GLU A 59 -4.10 11.68 9.25
CA GLU A 59 -5.08 11.78 8.16
C GLU A 59 -4.91 13.01 7.26
N ASP A 60 -4.44 14.13 7.80
CA ASP A 60 -4.21 15.40 7.10
C ASP A 60 -2.82 15.51 6.46
N SER A 61 -2.06 14.42 6.45
CA SER A 61 -0.69 14.40 5.93
C SER A 61 -0.61 14.27 4.41
N ILE A 62 0.51 14.70 3.86
CA ILE A 62 0.91 14.43 2.48
C ILE A 62 1.88 13.26 2.48
N ILE A 63 1.64 12.27 1.61
CA ILE A 63 2.48 11.10 1.41
C ILE A 63 3.14 11.19 0.04
N LEU A 64 4.47 11.27 0.05
CA LEU A 64 5.30 11.19 -1.14
C LEU A 64 5.69 9.72 -1.35
N MET A 65 5.12 9.11 -2.38
CA MET A 65 5.35 7.72 -2.74
C MET A 65 6.49 7.61 -3.77
N PRO A 66 7.24 6.51 -3.77
CA PRO A 66 8.16 6.22 -4.88
C PRO A 66 7.36 6.00 -6.18
N THR A 67 8.07 5.88 -7.29
CA THR A 67 7.49 5.52 -8.60
C THR A 67 6.60 4.29 -8.48
N ASP A 68 5.63 4.14 -9.38
CA ASP A 68 4.66 3.05 -9.35
C ASP A 68 5.18 1.71 -9.90
N ASN A 69 6.47 1.64 -10.26
CA ASN A 69 7.14 0.47 -10.84
C ASN A 69 7.84 -0.40 -9.78
N TRP A 70 7.16 -0.72 -8.68
CA TRP A 70 7.73 -1.56 -7.61
C TRP A 70 8.07 -2.97 -8.12
N GLU A 71 9.04 -3.65 -7.49
CA GLU A 71 9.47 -5.01 -7.88
C GLU A 71 8.33 -6.04 -8.00
N PHE A 72 7.21 -5.79 -7.32
CA PHE A 72 6.02 -6.64 -7.32
C PHE A 72 4.81 -6.05 -8.06
N GLY A 73 5.02 -4.98 -8.84
CA GLY A 73 3.96 -4.17 -9.44
C GLY A 73 3.20 -3.37 -8.39
N SER A 74 3.09 -2.06 -8.58
CA SER A 74 2.25 -1.22 -7.71
C SER A 74 1.08 -0.66 -8.50
N ASN A 75 -0.07 -0.55 -7.86
CA ASN A 75 -1.24 0.08 -8.43
C ASN A 75 -1.50 1.40 -7.69
N ARG A 76 -1.26 2.53 -8.37
CA ARG A 76 -1.47 3.88 -7.83
C ARG A 76 -2.87 4.03 -7.23
N SER A 77 -3.89 3.48 -7.88
CA SER A 77 -5.28 3.55 -7.41
C SER A 77 -5.47 2.83 -6.08
N VAL A 78 -4.84 1.65 -5.89
CA VAL A 78 -4.91 0.92 -4.61
C VAL A 78 -4.26 1.73 -3.49
N VAL A 79 -3.10 2.33 -3.76
CA VAL A 79 -2.40 3.18 -2.79
C VAL A 79 -3.25 4.41 -2.43
N ILE A 80 -3.75 5.14 -3.42
CA ILE A 80 -4.58 6.34 -3.21
C ILE A 80 -5.84 6.00 -2.41
N GLN A 81 -6.58 4.97 -2.83
CA GLN A 81 -7.81 4.55 -2.15
C GLN A 81 -7.54 4.15 -0.71
N ARG A 82 -6.44 3.44 -0.47
CA ARG A 82 -6.15 2.96 0.88
C ARG A 82 -5.65 4.06 1.81
N LEU A 83 -4.89 5.02 1.30
CA LEU A 83 -4.32 6.11 2.09
C LEU A 83 -5.30 7.27 2.34
N PHE A 84 -6.41 7.33 1.61
CA PHE A 84 -7.48 8.30 1.86
C PHE A 84 -7.82 8.41 3.36
N PRO A 85 -7.95 9.63 3.93
CA PRO A 85 -8.05 10.94 3.27
C PRO A 85 -6.71 11.66 2.99
N ARG A 86 -5.56 11.00 3.18
CA ARG A 86 -4.25 11.61 2.95
C ARG A 86 -4.06 11.96 1.48
N LYS A 87 -3.34 13.04 1.20
CA LYS A 87 -2.93 13.39 -0.17
C LYS A 87 -1.71 12.55 -0.55
N VAL A 88 -1.72 11.98 -1.75
CA VAL A 88 -0.66 11.07 -2.21
C VAL A 88 -0.10 11.59 -3.54
N TYR A 89 1.21 11.73 -3.62
CA TYR A 89 1.91 12.12 -4.85
C TYR A 89 3.03 11.12 -5.15
N PHE A 90 3.22 10.76 -6.41
CA PHE A 90 4.18 9.74 -6.82
C PHE A 90 5.41 10.38 -7.46
N PHE A 91 6.59 9.83 -7.18
CA PHE A 91 7.84 10.31 -7.77
C PHE A 91 7.77 10.28 -9.30
N GLY A 92 8.22 11.37 -9.94
CA GLY A 92 8.16 11.56 -11.39
C GLY A 92 6.96 12.38 -11.87
N ASP A 93 5.94 12.58 -11.04
CA ASP A 93 4.84 13.50 -11.32
C ASP A 93 5.28 14.95 -11.02
N GLU A 94 4.78 15.96 -11.76
CA GLU A 94 5.15 17.37 -11.55
C GLU A 94 4.84 17.83 -10.12
N ASP A 95 3.64 17.53 -9.62
CA ASP A 95 3.17 17.90 -8.28
C ASP A 95 4.02 17.30 -7.15
N PHE A 96 4.76 16.23 -7.39
CA PHE A 96 5.61 15.59 -6.39
C PHE A 96 6.69 16.55 -5.90
N TYR A 97 7.34 17.25 -6.83
CA TYR A 97 8.46 18.12 -6.53
C TYR A 97 8.02 19.39 -5.81
N ASP A 98 6.85 19.92 -6.16
CA ASP A 98 6.26 21.07 -5.49
C ASP A 98 6.00 20.78 -4.01
N HIS A 99 5.40 19.63 -3.71
CA HIS A 99 5.10 19.27 -2.33
C HIS A 99 6.37 18.89 -1.54
N LYS A 100 7.35 18.25 -2.19
CA LYS A 100 8.67 18.00 -1.59
C LYS A 100 9.39 19.30 -1.22
N ASN A 101 9.30 20.34 -2.05
CA ASN A 101 9.96 21.63 -1.80
C ASN A 101 9.18 22.53 -0.83
N SER A 102 7.89 22.25 -0.61
CA SER A 102 7.01 22.99 0.32
C SER A 102 7.09 22.52 1.79
N VAL A 103 7.99 21.59 2.09
CA VAL A 103 8.25 21.11 3.46
C VAL A 103 8.59 22.33 4.34
N GLY A 104 7.88 22.48 5.47
CA GLY A 104 7.93 23.68 6.32
C GLY A 104 6.61 24.44 6.48
N SER A 105 5.59 24.11 5.70
CA SER A 105 4.22 24.56 5.93
C SER A 105 3.56 23.85 7.14
N LYS A 106 2.35 24.26 7.55
CA LYS A 106 1.59 23.61 8.65
C LYS A 106 1.31 22.11 8.40
N THR A 107 1.44 21.64 7.16
CA THR A 107 1.10 20.27 6.76
C THR A 107 2.28 19.32 6.96
N THR A 108 2.03 18.18 7.59
CA THR A 108 3.07 17.15 7.77
C THR A 108 3.26 16.37 6.47
N VAL A 109 4.50 16.29 5.99
CA VAL A 109 4.86 15.54 4.79
C VAL A 109 5.67 14.31 5.19
N TYR A 110 5.29 13.15 4.68
CA TYR A 110 6.04 11.90 4.82
C TYR A 110 6.52 11.43 3.45
N ALA A 111 7.66 10.76 3.41
CA ALA A 111 8.15 10.09 2.21
C ALA A 111 8.32 8.60 2.46
N VAL A 112 7.91 7.81 1.47
CA VAL A 112 8.08 6.36 1.41
C VAL A 112 9.21 6.05 0.44
N ALA A 113 10.12 5.15 0.83
CA ALA A 113 11.29 4.78 0.03
C ALA A 113 11.58 3.29 0.13
N PHE A 114 12.34 2.74 -0.83
CA PHE A 114 12.85 1.38 -0.78
C PHE A 114 14.19 1.33 -0.05
N SER A 115 14.40 0.34 0.82
CA SER A 115 15.54 0.17 1.74
C SER A 115 16.88 -0.18 1.06
N GLY A 116 17.00 0.02 -0.26
CA GLY A 116 18.22 -0.29 -1.03
C GLY A 116 18.58 0.81 -2.04
N ASP A 117 17.62 1.22 -2.89
CA ASP A 117 17.82 2.23 -3.94
C ASP A 117 17.03 3.53 -3.72
N GLY A 118 16.15 3.57 -2.70
CA GLY A 118 15.25 4.69 -2.41
C GLY A 118 15.76 5.68 -1.35
N ALA A 119 16.98 5.47 -0.83
CA ALA A 119 17.58 6.30 0.21
C ALA A 119 17.59 7.82 -0.12
N ASN A 120 17.38 8.17 -1.39
CA ASN A 120 17.37 9.56 -1.84
C ASN A 120 16.14 10.40 -1.42
N LEU A 121 15.04 9.77 -0.99
CA LEU A 121 13.88 10.51 -0.45
C LEU A 121 13.95 10.72 1.07
N CYS A 122 14.67 9.85 1.78
CA CYS A 122 14.78 9.83 3.24
C CYS A 122 16.19 10.15 3.75
N PHE A 123 16.92 11.06 3.10
CA PHE A 123 18.22 11.52 3.60
C PHE A 123 18.08 12.18 5.00
N GLU A 124 18.82 11.62 5.97
CA GLU A 124 19.07 12.14 7.34
C GLU A 124 17.86 12.32 8.27
N ARG A 125 16.93 11.36 8.37
CA ARG A 125 15.74 11.52 9.23
C ARG A 125 15.33 10.24 9.96
N ASP A 126 14.53 10.39 11.00
CA ASP A 126 13.90 9.31 11.79
C ASP A 126 13.25 8.28 10.84
N ILE A 127 13.92 7.15 10.61
CA ILE A 127 13.49 6.09 9.70
C ILE A 127 12.62 5.10 10.47
N GLU A 128 11.37 4.95 10.04
CA GLU A 128 10.51 3.85 10.48
C GLU A 128 10.50 2.76 9.39
N SER A 129 10.96 1.56 9.74
CA SER A 129 10.87 0.41 8.85
C SER A 129 9.41 -0.02 8.70
N LEU A 130 8.93 -0.11 7.45
CA LEU A 130 7.60 -0.63 7.15
C LEU A 130 7.67 -2.18 7.08
N ASP A 131 7.99 -2.79 8.21
CA ASP A 131 7.97 -4.25 8.40
C ASP A 131 8.87 -5.04 7.40
N GLU A 132 8.56 -6.30 7.09
CA GLU A 132 9.27 -7.14 6.09
C GLU A 132 9.29 -6.59 4.65
N THR A 133 8.61 -5.48 4.36
CA THR A 133 8.33 -5.06 2.97
C THR A 133 9.50 -4.38 2.26
N LYS A 134 10.68 -4.26 2.89
CA LYS A 134 11.83 -3.47 2.43
C LYS A 134 11.51 -1.99 2.18
N PHE A 135 10.33 -1.49 2.55
CA PHE A 135 10.04 -0.07 2.50
C PHE A 135 10.38 0.61 3.82
N VAL A 136 10.76 1.86 3.72
CA VAL A 136 10.96 2.75 4.85
C VAL A 136 10.07 3.97 4.71
N LEU A 137 9.65 4.51 5.84
CA LEU A 137 8.95 5.77 5.94
C LEU A 137 9.81 6.76 6.71
N CYS A 138 9.88 7.99 6.23
CA CYS A 138 10.47 9.08 6.98
C CYS A 138 9.53 10.28 7.01
N LYS A 139 9.48 10.95 8.15
CA LYS A 139 8.84 12.26 8.28
C LYS A 139 9.79 13.32 7.76
N LEU A 140 9.34 14.12 6.80
CA LEU A 140 10.13 15.25 6.33
C LEU A 140 9.99 16.42 7.31
N LYS A 141 11.11 16.86 7.89
CA LYS A 141 11.24 18.08 8.72
C LYS A 141 11.96 19.15 7.87
N ASN A 142 11.80 20.43 8.18
CA ASN A 142 12.78 21.41 7.71
C ASN A 142 14.04 21.29 8.56
#